data_AF-A0A0U5GQA0-F1
#
_entry.id   AF-A0A0U5GQA0-F1
#
_cell.length_a   1.000
_cell.length_b   1.000
_cell.length_c   1.000
_cell.angle_alpha   90.00
_cell.angle_beta   90.00
_cell.angle_gamma   90.00
#
_symmetry.space_group_name_H-M   'P 1'
#
loop_
_entity.id
_entity.type
_entity.pdbx_description
1 polymer ?
#
loop_
_entity_poly.entity_id
_entity_poly.type
_entity_poly.pdbx_seq_one_letter_code
_entity_poly.pdbx_strand_id
1 'polypeptide(L)'
;MFLASKSNYQHILDGTLLPGVSYPETLAENLSSKRTNHKLAEQGRRNRINNALKEIETLIPPAYVQSKHSKEASACNGKTSDKEKEKAGNQPISKASTVEMAIDYIKSLKAELESTKMKLEAAEAKLSTVDFQVNGEPDGLTNGVTNHEESKQVSHVHGSQPSTDATS
;
A
#
# COMPACT_ATOMS: atom_id res chain seq x y z
N MET A 1 41.97 -19.46 32.45
CA MET A 1 41.63 -18.02 32.53
C MET A 1 40.11 -17.92 32.46
N PHE A 2 39.42 -17.56 33.54
CA PHE A 2 37.96 -17.44 33.52
C PHE A 2 37.58 -16.12 32.83
N LEU A 3 36.97 -16.22 31.65
CA LEU A 3 36.33 -15.08 31.02
C LEU A 3 35.07 -14.78 31.85
N ALA A 4 34.91 -13.55 32.33
CA ALA A 4 33.72 -13.16 33.09
C ALA A 4 32.45 -13.48 32.29
N SER A 5 31.49 -14.17 32.90
CA SER A 5 30.26 -14.63 32.24
C SER A 5 29.34 -13.50 31.77
N LYS A 6 29.55 -12.29 32.28
CA LYS A 6 28.80 -11.07 31.93
C LYS A 6 29.76 -9.95 31.57
N SER A 7 29.35 -9.13 30.59
CA SER A 7 30.08 -7.93 30.20
C SER A 7 29.89 -6.81 31.22
N ASN A 8 30.87 -5.89 31.30
CA ASN A 8 30.78 -4.71 32.17
C ASN A 8 29.51 -3.88 31.90
N TYR A 9 29.06 -3.80 30.65
CA TYR A 9 27.80 -3.16 30.29
C TYR A 9 26.60 -3.76 31.04
N GLN A 10 26.54 -5.08 31.12
CA GLN A 10 25.46 -5.76 31.81
C GLN A 10 25.53 -5.54 33.32
N HIS A 11 26.72 -5.50 33.92
CA HIS A 11 26.89 -5.18 35.34
C HIS A 11 26.43 -3.78 35.71
N ILE A 12 26.69 -2.78 34.87
CA ILE A 12 26.23 -1.40 35.08
C ILE A 12 24.70 -1.31 35.01
N LEU A 13 24.07 -2.02 34.07
CA LEU A 13 22.61 -2.08 33.97
C LEU A 13 21.96 -2.86 35.11
N ASP A 14 22.60 -3.94 35.58
CA ASP A 14 22.11 -4.80 36.66
C ASP A 14 22.40 -4.20 38.05
N GLY A 15 23.16 -3.11 38.15
CA GLY A 15 23.59 -2.51 39.42
C GLY A 15 24.60 -3.36 40.20
N THR A 16 25.19 -4.39 39.59
CA THR A 16 26.12 -5.33 40.23
C THR A 16 27.57 -4.91 39.98
N LEU A 17 27.98 -3.84 40.66
CA LEU A 17 29.33 -3.28 40.54
C LEU A 17 30.38 -4.22 41.14
N LEU A 18 31.48 -4.41 40.40
CA LEU A 18 32.63 -5.16 40.90
C LEU A 18 33.38 -4.31 41.96
N PRO A 19 33.89 -4.93 43.03
CA PRO A 19 34.71 -4.23 44.03
C PRO A 19 35.87 -3.47 43.36
N GLY A 20 36.06 -2.20 43.74
CA GLY A 20 37.11 -1.33 43.19
C GLY A 20 36.79 -0.69 41.83
N VAL A 21 35.60 -0.91 41.28
CA VAL A 21 35.13 -0.26 40.05
C VAL A 21 33.90 0.59 40.38
N SER A 22 34.01 1.90 40.15
CA SER A 22 32.90 2.83 40.29
C SER A 22 32.56 3.46 38.94
N TYR A 23 31.27 3.65 38.70
CA TYR A 23 30.76 4.41 37.56
C TYR A 23 29.87 5.54 38.07
N PRO A 24 29.71 6.63 37.30
CA PRO A 24 28.74 7.68 37.62
C PRO A 24 27.33 7.09 37.72
N GLU A 25 26.55 7.54 38.71
CA GLU A 25 25.17 7.07 38.95
C GLU A 25 24.27 7.30 37.72
N THR A 26 24.50 8.38 36.99
CA THR A 26 23.78 8.72 35.76
C THR A 26 24.08 7.80 34.58
N LEU A 27 25.13 6.97 34.64
CA LEU A 27 25.55 6.14 33.51
C LEU A 27 24.51 5.04 33.22
N ALA A 28 24.00 4.37 34.25
CA ALA A 28 23.01 3.30 34.10
C ALA A 28 21.71 3.83 33.46
N GLU A 29 21.28 5.02 33.89
CA GLU A 29 20.12 5.72 33.33
C GLU A 29 20.35 6.10 31.86
N ASN A 30 21.48 6.72 31.53
CA ASN A 30 21.82 7.11 30.16
C ASN A 30 21.88 5.90 29.20
N LEU A 31 22.47 4.79 29.65
CA LEU A 31 22.54 3.56 28.87
C LEU A 31 21.15 2.95 28.67
N SER A 32 20.33 2.91 29.73
CA SER A 32 18.95 2.43 29.67
C SER A 32 18.10 3.29 28.73
N SER A 33 18.19 4.61 28.85
CA SER A 33 17.49 5.58 27.99
C SER A 33 17.88 5.40 26.52
N LYS A 34 19.19 5.37 26.22
CA LYS A 34 19.69 5.15 24.85
C LYS A 34 19.20 3.80 24.29
N ARG A 35 19.25 2.74 25.08
CA ARG A 35 18.80 1.40 24.66
C ARG A 35 17.30 1.37 24.36
N THR A 36 16.48 1.93 25.25
CA THR A 36 15.03 1.97 25.11
C THR A 36 14.61 2.85 23.94
N ASN A 37 15.18 4.06 23.82
CA ASN A 37 14.90 4.95 22.71
C ASN A 37 15.28 4.32 21.37
N HIS A 38 16.46 3.71 21.28
CA HIS A 38 16.88 2.99 20.07
C HIS A 38 15.92 1.84 19.71
N LYS A 39 15.50 1.04 20.69
CA LYS A 39 14.52 -0.04 20.47
C LYS A 39 13.18 0.51 19.98
N LEU A 40 12.68 1.58 20.60
CA LEU A 40 11.40 2.20 20.25
C LEU A 40 11.44 2.78 18.83
N ALA A 41 12.52 3.48 18.48
CA ALA A 41 12.73 4.03 17.14
C ALA A 41 12.75 2.93 16.07
N GLU A 42 13.48 1.84 16.32
CA GLU A 42 13.56 0.72 15.37
C GLU A 42 12.23 -0.04 15.27
N GLN A 43 11.50 -0.21 16.37
CA GLN A 43 10.16 -0.78 16.36
C GLN A 43 9.20 0.09 15.53
N GLY A 44 9.22 1.41 15.74
CA GLY A 44 8.42 2.35 14.95
C GLY A 44 8.73 2.27 13.45
N ARG A 45 10.02 2.20 13.09
CA ARG A 45 10.45 1.99 11.70
C ARG A 45 9.90 0.66 11.14
N ARG A 46 10.07 -0.44 11.87
CA ARG A 46 9.61 -1.78 11.44
C ARG A 46 8.10 -1.85 11.28
N ASN A 47 7.35 -1.23 12.18
CA ASN A 47 5.89 -1.20 12.12
C ASN A 47 5.40 -0.46 10.88
N ARG A 48 6.00 0.71 10.56
CA ARG A 48 5.68 1.43 9.32
C ARG A 48 5.93 0.57 8.08
N ILE A 49 7.06 -0.13 8.02
CA ILE A 49 7.38 -1.02 6.88
C ILE A 49 6.37 -2.16 6.77
N ASN A 50 6.05 -2.84 7.88
CA ASN A 50 5.11 -3.95 7.86
C ASN A 50 3.70 -3.52 7.49
N ASN A 51 3.27 -2.32 7.91
CA ASN A 51 1.97 -1.78 7.54
C ASN A 51 1.90 -1.49 6.04
N ALA A 52 2.93 -0.86 5.47
CA ALA A 52 3.00 -0.63 4.02
C ALA A 52 2.99 -1.94 3.22
N LEU A 53 3.69 -2.98 3.69
CA LEU A 53 3.68 -4.28 3.02
C LEU A 53 2.28 -4.94 3.04
N LYS A 54 1.56 -4.83 4.17
CA LYS A 54 0.18 -5.33 4.26
C LYS A 54 -0.77 -4.54 3.34
N GLU A 55 -0.60 -3.23 3.26
CA GLU A 55 -1.39 -2.40 2.35
C GLU A 55 -1.16 -2.81 0.89
N ILE A 56 0.10 -3.00 0.49
CA ILE A 56 0.44 -3.50 -0.84
C ILE A 56 -0.21 -4.86 -1.10
N GLU A 57 -0.18 -5.78 -0.14
CA GLU A 57 -0.83 -7.09 -0.26
C GLU A 57 -2.34 -6.97 -0.54
N THR A 58 -3.03 -6.01 0.11
CA THR A 58 -4.46 -5.78 -0.12
C THR A 58 -4.79 -5.18 -1.49
N LEU A 59 -3.84 -4.50 -2.12
CA LEU A 59 -4.02 -3.88 -3.44
C LEU A 59 -3.81 -4.85 -4.60
N ILE A 60 -3.23 -6.03 -4.35
CA ILE A 60 -2.99 -7.04 -5.39
C ILE A 60 -4.25 -7.92 -5.52
N PRO A 61 -4.85 -8.04 -6.72
CA PRO A 61 -6.02 -8.89 -6.91
C PRO A 61 -5.75 -10.36 -6.53
N PRO A 62 -6.65 -11.02 -5.78
CA PRO A 62 -6.47 -12.43 -5.41
C PRO A 62 -6.31 -13.37 -6.62
N ALA A 63 -6.94 -13.05 -7.74
CA ALA A 63 -6.78 -13.79 -9.00
C ALA A 63 -5.32 -13.72 -9.52
N TYR A 64 -4.65 -12.59 -9.32
CA TYR A 64 -3.25 -12.40 -9.70
C TYR A 64 -2.33 -13.29 -8.85
N VAL A 65 -2.58 -13.31 -7.55
CA VAL A 65 -1.87 -14.14 -6.56
C VAL A 65 -1.98 -15.63 -6.90
N GLN A 66 -3.19 -16.14 -7.14
CA GLN A 66 -3.43 -17.55 -7.48
C GLN A 66 -2.76 -17.98 -8.79
N SER A 67 -2.75 -17.08 -9.79
CA SER A 67 -2.14 -17.36 -11.10
C SER A 67 -0.62 -17.55 -11.03
N LYS A 68 0.06 -16.81 -10.15
CA LYS A 68 1.52 -16.91 -9.94
C LYS A 68 1.88 -18.14 -9.10
N HIS A 69 1.13 -18.43 -8.03
CA HIS A 69 1.34 -19.66 -7.25
C HIS A 69 1.15 -20.93 -8.08
N SER A 70 0.20 -20.93 -9.03
CA SER A 70 -0.02 -22.06 -9.94
C SER A 70 1.14 -22.26 -10.93
N LYS A 71 1.79 -21.17 -11.37
CA LYS A 71 2.98 -21.22 -12.24
C LYS A 71 4.23 -21.70 -11.48
N GLU A 72 4.40 -21.28 -10.23
CA GLU A 72 5.54 -21.69 -9.40
C GLU A 72 5.43 -23.17 -8.94
N ALA A 73 4.22 -23.64 -8.64
CA ALA A 73 3.99 -25.05 -8.33
C ALA A 73 4.33 -25.99 -9.51
N SER A 74 4.19 -25.52 -10.76
CA SER A 74 4.56 -26.29 -11.96
C SER A 74 6.06 -26.26 -12.28
N ALA A 75 6.82 -25.30 -11.74
CA ALA A 75 8.28 -25.19 -11.95
C ALA A 75 9.11 -25.99 -10.93
N CYS A 76 8.46 -26.51 -9.88
CA CYS A 76 9.06 -27.24 -8.77
C CYS A 76 8.41 -28.62 -8.62
N ASN A 77 8.55 -29.50 -9.63
CA ASN A 77 8.11 -30.89 -9.48
C ASN A 77 9.28 -31.87 -9.68
N GLY A 78 10.10 -31.96 -8.63
CA GLY A 78 11.10 -33.01 -8.44
C GLY A 78 10.87 -33.72 -7.10
N LYS A 79 10.05 -34.78 -7.15
CA LYS A 79 9.87 -35.88 -6.17
C LYS A 79 9.03 -35.67 -4.89
N THR A 80 7.90 -36.41 -4.88
CA THR A 80 7.20 -37.11 -3.76
C THR A 80 6.61 -36.26 -2.63
N SER A 81 5.38 -36.45 -2.14
CA SER A 81 4.35 -37.48 -2.31
C SER A 81 3.06 -37.02 -1.60
N ASP A 82 1.92 -37.22 -2.27
CA ASP A 82 0.57 -37.53 -1.77
C ASP A 82 0.16 -37.15 -0.32
N LYS A 83 -0.65 -36.10 -0.16
CA LYS A 83 -1.95 -36.12 0.56
C LYS A 83 -2.63 -34.75 0.56
N GLU A 84 -3.94 -34.80 0.35
CA GLU A 84 -4.94 -33.80 0.78
C GLU A 84 -5.07 -32.51 -0.05
N LYS A 85 -5.86 -32.68 -1.11
CA LYS A 85 -6.74 -31.67 -1.71
C LYS A 85 -7.73 -31.19 -0.65
N GLU A 86 -7.42 -30.12 0.07
CA GLU A 86 -8.40 -29.13 0.56
C GLU A 86 -7.67 -27.93 1.19
N LYS A 87 -8.16 -26.72 0.87
CA LYS A 87 -7.71 -25.40 1.37
C LYS A 87 -6.52 -24.74 0.63
N ALA A 88 -6.72 -24.49 -0.67
CA ALA A 88 -5.96 -23.51 -1.47
C ALA A 88 -6.31 -22.04 -1.13
N GLY A 89 -6.51 -21.75 0.15
CA GLY A 89 -6.84 -20.42 0.63
C GLY A 89 -6.09 -20.18 1.92
N ASN A 90 -5.24 -19.15 1.94
CA ASN A 90 -4.66 -18.53 3.13
C ASN A 90 -3.26 -18.99 3.57
N GLN A 91 -2.42 -19.54 2.67
CA GLN A 91 -0.98 -19.57 2.98
C GLN A 91 -0.43 -18.14 2.95
N PRO A 92 0.28 -17.69 4.00
CA PRO A 92 0.80 -16.34 4.07
C PRO A 92 1.84 -16.12 2.96
N ILE A 93 1.58 -15.14 2.10
CA ILE A 93 2.49 -14.74 1.02
C ILE A 93 3.75 -14.14 1.66
N SER A 94 4.92 -14.49 1.11
CA SER A 94 6.18 -13.95 1.62
C SER A 94 6.32 -12.47 1.28
N LYS A 95 7.00 -11.70 2.13
CA LYS A 95 7.24 -10.25 1.89
C LYS A 95 7.88 -9.98 0.53
N ALA A 96 8.78 -10.85 0.08
CA ALA A 96 9.42 -10.74 -1.23
C ALA A 96 8.41 -10.99 -2.36
N SER A 97 7.63 -12.06 -2.27
CA SER A 97 6.61 -12.40 -3.25
C SER A 97 5.54 -11.30 -3.37
N THR A 98 5.09 -10.70 -2.25
CA THR A 98 4.19 -9.55 -2.25
C THR A 98 4.77 -8.39 -3.07
N VAL A 99 6.04 -8.06 -2.88
CA VAL A 99 6.70 -6.95 -3.59
C VAL A 99 6.86 -7.26 -5.08
N GLU A 100 7.25 -8.48 -5.44
CA GLU A 100 7.40 -8.90 -6.83
C GLU A 100 6.06 -8.87 -7.58
N MET A 101 5.00 -9.43 -6.98
CA MET A 101 3.66 -9.39 -7.54
C MET A 101 3.13 -7.96 -7.68
N ALA A 102 3.39 -7.09 -6.70
CA ALA A 102 3.02 -5.69 -6.78
C ALA A 102 3.70 -4.98 -7.97
N ILE A 103 5.00 -5.22 -8.16
CA ILE A 103 5.76 -4.63 -9.27
C ILE A 103 5.16 -5.07 -10.61
N ASP A 104 4.88 -6.37 -10.78
CA ASP A 104 4.33 -6.88 -12.03
C ASP A 104 2.90 -6.37 -12.26
N TYR A 105 2.08 -6.27 -11.22
CA TYR A 105 0.72 -5.74 -11.32
C TYR A 105 0.70 -4.24 -11.67
N ILE A 106 1.61 -3.44 -11.11
CA ILE A 106 1.77 -2.04 -11.50
C ILE A 106 2.12 -1.91 -12.99
N LYS A 107 2.96 -2.82 -13.52
CA LYS A 107 3.29 -2.82 -14.96
C LYS A 107 2.07 -3.15 -15.81
N SER A 108 1.25 -4.13 -15.43
CA SER A 108 0.03 -4.47 -16.17
C SER A 108 -0.96 -3.32 -16.17
N LEU A 109 -1.18 -2.68 -15.00
CA LEU A 109 -2.05 -1.51 -14.89
C LEU A 109 -1.60 -0.34 -15.78
N LYS A 110 -0.29 -0.08 -15.88
CA LYS A 110 0.24 0.96 -16.77
C LYS A 110 -0.06 0.66 -18.24
N ALA A 111 0.11 -0.58 -18.68
CA ALA A 111 -0.19 -0.99 -20.05
C ALA A 111 -1.70 -0.92 -20.36
N GLU A 112 -2.54 -1.34 -19.41
CA GLU A 112 -4.00 -1.24 -19.55
C GLU A 112 -4.47 0.21 -19.64
N LEU A 113 -3.90 1.12 -18.83
CA LEU A 113 -4.20 2.55 -18.90
C LEU A 113 -3.81 3.18 -20.24
N GLU A 114 -2.68 2.78 -20.81
CA GLU A 114 -2.28 3.26 -22.15
C GLU A 114 -3.24 2.76 -23.23
N SER A 115 -3.57 1.46 -23.23
CA SER A 115 -4.50 0.88 -24.20
C SER A 115 -5.90 1.48 -24.10
N THR A 116 -6.40 1.72 -22.89
CA THR A 116 -7.71 2.33 -22.67
C THR A 116 -7.73 3.79 -23.12
N LYS A 117 -6.68 4.58 -22.86
CA LYS A 117 -6.55 5.94 -23.38
C LYS A 117 -6.54 5.98 -24.90
N MET A 118 -5.78 5.10 -25.56
CA MET A 118 -5.78 5.01 -27.03
C MET A 118 -7.17 4.69 -27.59
N LYS A 119 -7.89 3.77 -26.96
CA LYS A 119 -9.26 3.41 -27.38
C LYS A 119 -10.24 4.56 -27.16
N LEU A 120 -10.08 5.29 -26.06
CA LEU A 120 -10.90 6.45 -25.73
C LEU A 120 -10.67 7.57 -26.76
N GLU A 121 -9.41 7.91 -27.04
CA GLU A 121 -9.07 8.90 -28.07
C GLU A 121 -9.60 8.50 -29.45
N ALA A 122 -9.47 7.22 -29.83
CA ALA A 122 -10.01 6.73 -31.09
C ALA A 122 -11.55 6.78 -31.13
N ALA A 123 -12.23 6.59 -30.00
CA ALA A 123 -13.68 6.71 -29.90
C ALA A 123 -14.14 8.18 -29.96
N GLU A 124 -13.44 9.07 -29.26
CA GLU A 124 -13.66 10.52 -29.28
C GLU A 124 -13.44 11.09 -30.70
N ALA A 125 -12.37 10.68 -31.38
CA ALA A 125 -12.12 11.04 -32.77
C ALA A 125 -13.28 10.59 -33.67
N LYS A 126 -13.77 9.35 -33.51
CA LYS A 126 -14.92 8.85 -34.27
C LYS A 126 -16.20 9.65 -33.99
N LEU A 127 -16.50 9.98 -32.73
CA LEU A 127 -17.66 10.82 -32.42
C LEU A 127 -17.54 12.22 -33.05
N SER A 128 -16.37 12.85 -32.98
CA SER A 128 -16.14 14.17 -33.58
C SER A 128 -16.32 14.16 -35.11
N THR A 129 -15.96 13.05 -35.77
CA THR A 129 -16.17 12.90 -37.22
C THR A 129 -17.63 12.64 -37.60
N VAL A 130 -18.42 12.04 -36.70
CA VAL A 130 -19.85 11.80 -36.92
C VAL A 130 -20.67 13.09 -36.78
N ASP A 131 -20.30 13.98 -35.86
CA ASP A 131 -20.95 15.30 -35.72
C ASP A 131 -20.75 16.22 -36.95
N PHE A 132 -19.70 16.00 -37.76
CA PHE A 132 -19.47 16.76 -38.99
C PHE A 132 -20.29 16.25 -40.19
N GLN A 133 -20.82 15.03 -40.15
CA GLN A 133 -21.58 14.45 -41.28
C GLN A 133 -23.10 14.60 -41.15
N VAL A 134 -23.63 15.04 -40.00
CA VAL A 134 -25.08 15.21 -39.79
C VAL A 134 -25.60 16.61 -40.21
N ASN A 135 -24.74 17.57 -40.53
CA ASN A 135 -25.14 18.95 -40.89
C ASN A 135 -24.97 19.26 -42.40
N GLY A 136 -25.37 18.32 -43.26
CA GLY A 136 -25.19 18.40 -44.71
C GLY A 136 -26.46 18.19 -45.56
N GLU A 137 -27.64 18.62 -45.10
CA GLU A 137 -28.83 18.81 -45.96
C GLU A 137 -29.46 20.18 -45.68
N PRO A 138 -29.59 21.07 -46.69
CA PRO A 138 -30.44 22.24 -46.60
C PRO A 138 -31.76 21.94 -47.31
N ASP A 139 -32.87 21.83 -46.58
CA ASP A 139 -34.17 22.27 -47.10
C ASP A 139 -35.25 22.36 -46.03
N GLY A 140 -35.99 23.46 -46.06
CA GLY A 140 -37.43 23.43 -45.80
C GLY A 140 -37.92 23.70 -44.37
N LEU A 141 -38.38 24.93 -44.17
CA LEU A 141 -39.23 25.44 -43.07
C LEU A 141 -40.18 24.40 -42.43
N THR A 142 -40.32 24.43 -41.10
CA THR A 142 -41.62 24.69 -40.43
C THR A 142 -41.43 25.11 -38.97
N ASN A 143 -42.22 26.10 -38.55
CA ASN A 143 -42.33 26.63 -37.19
C ASN A 143 -43.07 25.65 -36.26
N GLY A 144 -42.63 25.57 -35.00
CA GLY A 144 -43.35 24.89 -33.92
C GLY A 144 -42.93 25.42 -32.55
N VAL A 145 -43.72 26.36 -32.04
CA VAL A 145 -43.66 26.95 -30.69
C VAL A 145 -43.87 25.86 -29.63
N THR A 146 -43.10 25.86 -28.53
CA THR A 146 -43.59 25.92 -27.13
C THR A 146 -42.46 25.96 -26.10
N ASN A 147 -42.65 26.82 -25.11
CA ASN A 147 -41.85 27.11 -23.92
C ASN A 147 -41.69 25.91 -22.96
N HIS A 148 -40.62 25.88 -22.15
CA HIS A 148 -40.71 25.96 -20.68
C HIS A 148 -39.35 26.00 -19.96
N GLU A 149 -39.23 27.01 -19.09
CA GLU A 149 -38.62 27.05 -17.75
C GLU A 149 -37.19 26.55 -17.46
N GLU A 150 -36.32 27.54 -17.26
CA GLU A 150 -35.51 27.80 -16.06
C GLU A 150 -35.67 26.82 -14.86
N SER A 151 -34.56 26.19 -14.47
CA SER A 151 -34.19 26.11 -13.04
C SER A 151 -32.69 25.88 -12.87
N LYS A 152 -32.07 26.89 -12.25
CA LYS A 152 -30.66 27.01 -11.94
C LYS A 152 -30.53 27.10 -10.42
N GLN A 153 -30.17 26.02 -9.74
CA GLN A 153 -29.68 25.96 -8.35
C GLN A 153 -29.45 24.47 -8.02
N VAL A 154 -28.40 23.99 -7.34
CA VAL A 154 -27.85 24.44 -6.06
C VAL A 154 -26.38 24.01 -5.95
N SER A 155 -25.57 24.92 -5.41
CA SER A 155 -24.20 24.76 -4.92
C SER A 155 -24.09 23.75 -3.77
N HIS A 156 -23.18 22.79 -3.87
CA HIS A 156 -22.77 21.93 -2.74
C HIS A 156 -21.32 22.28 -2.34
N VAL A 157 -21.18 23.20 -1.38
CA VAL A 157 -19.91 23.44 -0.67
C VAL A 157 -20.08 22.91 0.75
N HIS A 158 -19.56 21.71 0.99
CA HIS A 158 -19.53 21.11 2.31
C HIS A 158 -18.22 21.52 2.99
N GLY A 159 -18.25 22.67 3.69
CA GLY A 159 -17.21 23.06 4.62
C GLY A 159 -17.42 22.33 5.95
N SER A 160 -16.50 21.43 6.30
CA SER A 160 -16.35 20.92 7.66
C SER A 160 -14.88 20.99 8.04
N GLN A 161 -14.50 22.05 8.77
CA GLN A 161 -13.30 22.06 9.57
C GLN A 161 -13.68 21.78 11.03
N PRO A 162 -13.09 20.76 11.69
CA PRO A 162 -13.17 20.63 13.13
C PRO A 162 -12.14 21.54 13.80
N SER A 163 -12.62 22.38 14.71
CA SER A 163 -11.81 23.18 15.64
C SER A 163 -11.20 22.29 16.71
N THR A 164 -9.88 22.29 16.83
CA THR A 164 -9.16 21.76 18.00
C THR A 164 -8.33 22.88 18.61
N ASP A 165 -8.80 23.46 19.72
CA ASP A 165 -7.96 23.83 20.86
C ASP A 165 -8.78 24.50 21.98
N ALA A 166 -8.59 24.02 23.22
CA ALA A 166 -8.54 24.84 24.44
C ALA A 166 -8.39 23.90 25.66
N THR A 167 -7.14 23.63 25.99
CA THR A 167 -6.68 23.32 27.35
C THR A 167 -7.10 24.39 28.34
N SER A 168 -7.66 23.96 29.48
CA SER A 168 -7.56 24.61 30.79
C SER A 168 -7.70 23.55 31.87
#